data_AF-A0A4S4C8V7-F1
#
_entry.id   AF-A0A4S4C8V7-F1
#
_cell.length_a   1.000
_cell.length_b   1.000
_cell.length_c   1.000
_cell.angle_alpha   90.00
_cell.angle_beta   90.00
_cell.angle_gamma   90.00
#
_symmetry.space_group_name_H-M   'P 1'
#
loop_
_entity.id
_entity.type
_entity.pdbx_description
1 polymer ?
#
loop_
_entity_poly.entity_id
_entity_poly.type
_entity_poly.pdbx_seq_one_letter_code
_entity_poly.pdbx_strand_id
1 'polypeptide(L)' 'MMASRALDLLQAERTQESTGRTFPDFERVSAWAKEGVQTSVQFGILQGNPRGELHPGASTTRAEAAAMVRRLLNLAAG' A
#
# COMPACT_ATOMS: atom_id res chain seq x y z
N MET A 1 4.99 34.74 1.34
CA MET A 1 5.95 33.66 1.66
C MET A 1 5.69 32.94 3.01
N MET A 2 4.46 32.94 3.54
CA MET A 2 4.10 32.11 4.72
C MET A 2 2.99 31.09 4.39
N ALA A 3 2.08 31.43 3.47
CA ALA A 3 1.01 30.53 3.04
C ALA A 3 1.52 29.29 2.25
N SER A 4 2.60 29.41 1.48
CA SER A 4 3.14 28.29 0.71
C SER A 4 3.75 27.20 1.60
N ARG A 5 4.50 27.60 2.64
CA ARG A 5 5.10 26.66 3.60
C ARG A 5 4.05 25.94 4.46
N ALA A 6 2.94 26.60 4.77
CA ALA A 6 1.82 25.98 5.47
C ALA A 6 1.10 24.94 4.58
N LEU A 7 0.99 25.21 3.28
CA LEU A 7 0.44 24.25 2.33
C LEU A 7 1.36 23.04 2.15
N ASP A 8 2.68 23.25 2.12
CA ASP A 8 3.69 22.16 2.04
C ASP A 8 3.63 21.24 3.28
N LEU A 9 3.42 21.79 4.49
CA LEU A 9 3.27 21.00 5.72
C LEU A 9 1.97 20.19 5.74
N LEU A 10 0.88 20.72 5.18
CA LEU A 10 -0.38 19.98 5.02
C LEU A 10 -0.31 18.92 3.90
N GLN A 11 0.54 19.14 2.88
CA GLN A 11 0.77 18.19 1.80
C GLN A 11 1.75 17.07 2.19
N ALA A 12 2.71 17.34 3.07
CA ALA A 12 3.63 16.32 3.60
C ALA A 12 2.92 15.20 4.38
N GLU A 13 1.73 15.48 4.94
CA GLU A 13 0.85 14.47 5.55
C GLU A 13 -0.04 13.73 4.53
N ARG A 14 -0.18 14.27 3.30
CA ARG A 14 -1.04 13.77 2.23
C ARG A 14 -0.30 13.08 1.09
N THR A 15 0.96 12.69 1.26
CA THR A 15 1.64 11.85 0.26
C THR A 15 1.17 10.40 0.38
N GLN A 16 -0.10 10.16 0.03
CA GLN A 16 -0.48 8.89 -0.59
C GLN A 16 0.11 8.93 -2.00
N GLU A 17 1.40 8.64 -2.10
CA GLU A 17 2.06 8.30 -3.35
C GLU A 17 1.39 7.04 -3.90
N SER A 18 0.31 7.22 -4.67
CA SER A 18 -0.12 6.26 -5.69
C SER A 18 0.78 6.41 -6.92
N THR A 19 2.09 6.39 -6.71
CA THR A 19 3.00 5.97 -7.77
C THR A 19 2.59 4.54 -8.11
N GLY A 20 2.17 4.29 -9.35
CA GLY A 20 1.82 2.96 -9.85
C GLY A 20 2.97 2.01 -9.55
N ARG A 21 2.84 1.29 -8.43
CA ARG A 21 3.95 0.55 -7.83
C ARG A 21 4.03 -0.78 -8.57
N THR A 22 5.02 -0.90 -9.46
CA THR A 22 5.31 -2.16 -10.14
C THR A 22 6.13 -3.03 -9.18
N PHE A 23 5.67 -4.25 -8.93
CA PHE A 23 6.39 -5.23 -8.13
C PHE A 23 7.12 -6.20 -9.06
N PRO A 24 8.43 -6.42 -8.91
CA PRO A 24 9.21 -7.29 -9.78
C PRO A 24 8.82 -8.77 -9.63
N ASP A 25 8.21 -9.13 -8.50
CA ASP A 25 7.73 -10.47 -8.19
C ASP A 25 6.21 -10.63 -8.39
N PHE A 26 5.55 -9.68 -9.06
CA PHE A 26 4.11 -9.76 -9.32
C PHE A 26 3.73 -11.01 -10.14
N GLU A 27 4.60 -11.48 -11.02
CA GLU A 27 4.36 -12.72 -11.78
C GLU A 27 4.34 -13.98 -10.91
N ARG A 28 4.86 -13.93 -9.69
CA ARG A 28 4.81 -15.03 -8.73
C ARG A 28 3.49 -15.08 -7.96
N VAL A 29 2.64 -14.06 -8.09
CA VAL A 29 1.28 -14.04 -7.53
C VAL A 29 0.44 -15.08 -8.28
N SER A 30 -0.24 -15.96 -7.55
CA SER A 30 -1.15 -16.94 -8.15
C SER A 30 -2.22 -16.24 -8.99
N ALA A 31 -2.59 -16.82 -10.13
CA ALA A 31 -3.50 -16.20 -11.10
C ALA A 31 -4.82 -15.70 -10.45
N TRP A 32 -5.39 -16.50 -9.53
CA TRP A 32 -6.61 -16.15 -8.80
C TRP A 32 -6.47 -14.91 -7.90
N ALA A 33 -5.26 -14.62 -7.41
CA ALA A 33 -4.99 -13.55 -6.47
C ALA A 33 -4.55 -12.24 -7.14
N LYS A 34 -4.19 -12.28 -8.44
CA LYS A 34 -3.62 -11.12 -9.16
C LYS A 34 -4.52 -9.88 -9.07
N GLU A 35 -5.81 -10.04 -9.32
CA GLU A 35 -6.78 -8.94 -9.28
C GLU A 35 -6.96 -8.37 -7.86
N GLY A 36 -7.06 -9.25 -6.86
CA GLY A 36 -7.18 -8.86 -5.45
C GLY A 36 -5.94 -8.13 -4.94
N VAL A 37 -4.75 -8.59 -5.34
CA VAL A 37 -3.47 -7.96 -5.00
C VAL A 37 -3.36 -6.58 -5.65
N GLN A 38 -3.69 -6.45 -6.93
CA GLN A 38 -3.67 -5.15 -7.64
C GLN A 38 -4.59 -4.14 -6.95
N THR A 39 -5.83 -4.54 -6.67
CA THR A 39 -6.79 -3.71 -5.95
C THR A 39 -6.25 -3.31 -4.58
N SER A 40 -5.72 -4.26 -3.82
CA SER A 40 -5.18 -4.01 -2.48
C SER A 40 -3.99 -3.06 -2.47
N VAL A 41 -3.13 -3.12 -3.50
CA VAL A 41 -2.01 -2.19 -3.68
C VAL A 41 -2.53 -0.80 -4.03
N GLN A 42 -3.49 -0.71 -4.95
CA GLN A 42 -4.05 0.56 -5.40
C GLN A 42 -4.68 1.35 -4.24
N PHE A 43 -5.36 0.64 -3.33
CA PHE A 43 -5.93 1.21 -2.12
C PHE A 43 -4.95 1.32 -0.94
N GLY A 44 -3.68 0.98 -1.15
CA GLY A 44 -2.64 1.07 -0.13
C GLY A 44 -2.78 0.09 1.04
N ILE A 45 -3.71 -0.88 0.95
CA ILE A 45 -3.95 -1.94 1.94
C ILE A 45 -2.73 -2.87 2.00
N LEU A 46 -2.23 -3.24 0.82
CA LEU A 46 -1.07 -4.10 0.64
C LEU A 46 0.11 -3.27 0.12
N GLN A 47 1.28 -3.45 0.73
CA GLN A 47 2.48 -2.70 0.43
C GLN A 47 3.65 -3.66 0.33
N GLY A 48 4.53 -3.43 -0.65
CA GLY A 48 5.76 -4.20 -0.76
C GLY A 48 6.76 -3.82 0.33
N ASN A 49 7.80 -4.63 0.45
CA ASN A 49 8.93 -4.36 1.33
C ASN A 49 9.76 -3.16 0.82
N PRO A 50 10.79 -2.70 1.55
CA PRO A 50 11.67 -1.61 1.09
C PRO A 50 12.42 -1.87 -0.23
N ARG A 51 12.47 -3.13 -0.70
CA ARG A 51 13.03 -3.51 -2.00
C ARG A 51 11.99 -3.49 -3.13
N GLY A 52 10.73 -3.17 -2.81
CA GLY A 52 9.63 -3.13 -3.77
C GLY A 52 9.05 -4.50 -4.13
N GLU A 53 9.20 -5.51 -3.27
CA GLU A 53 8.71 -6.88 -3.52
C GLU A 53 7.49 -7.22 -2.64
N LEU A 54 6.59 -8.09 -3.12
CA LEU A 54 5.37 -8.52 -2.41
C LEU A 54 5.52 -9.82 -1.61
N HIS A 55 6.41 -10.69 -2.05
CA HIS A 55 6.66 -12.03 -1.53
C HIS A 55 5.38 -12.90 -1.47
N PRO A 56 4.68 -13.15 -2.58
CA PRO A 56 3.35 -13.78 -2.59
C PRO A 56 3.29 -15.21 -2.05
N GLY A 57 4.43 -15.89 -1.93
CA GLY A 57 4.52 -17.23 -1.33
C GLY A 57 5.08 -17.25 0.10
N ALA A 58 5.44 -16.10 0.67
CA ALA A 58 5.93 -16.02 2.03
C ALA A 58 4.77 -16.08 3.03
N SER A 59 5.04 -16.64 4.21
CA SER A 59 4.07 -16.60 5.31
C SER A 59 3.93 -15.18 5.84
N THR A 60 2.68 -14.72 5.96
CA THR A 60 2.35 -13.44 6.59
C THR A 60 2.38 -13.57 8.11
N THR A 61 2.97 -12.59 8.79
CA THR A 61 2.96 -12.50 10.26
C THR A 61 1.64 -11.95 10.79
N ARG A 62 1.30 -12.23 12.05
CA ARG A 62 0.13 -11.65 12.71
C ARG A 62 0.13 -10.12 12.71
N ALA A 63 1.32 -9.51 12.83
CA ALA A 63 1.48 -8.06 12.82
C ALA A 63 1.15 -7.46 11.44
N GLU A 64 1.63 -8.09 10.36
CA GLU A 64 1.32 -7.67 8.99
C GLU A 64 -0.16 -7.83 8.67
N ALA A 65 -0.76 -8.97 9.06
CA ALA A 65 -2.20 -9.20 8.90
C ALA A 65 -3.03 -8.14 9.64
N ALA A 66 -2.71 -7.86 10.91
CA ALA A 66 -3.39 -6.82 11.67
C ALA A 66 -3.23 -5.42 11.05
N ALA A 67 -2.06 -5.12 10.48
CA ALA A 67 -1.83 -3.86 9.79
C ALA A 67 -2.67 -3.74 8.51
N MET A 68 -2.81 -4.81 7.72
CA MET A 68 -3.68 -4.84 6.53
C MET A 68 -5.14 -4.61 6.92
N VAL A 69 -5.64 -5.30 7.94
CA VAL A 69 -7.02 -5.13 8.44
C VAL A 69 -7.24 -3.69 8.93
N ARG A 70 -6.29 -3.10 9.66
CA ARG A 70 -6.40 -1.70 10.10
C ARG A 70 -6.50 -0.73 8.92
N ARG A 71 -5.71 -0.92 7.86
CA ARG A 71 -5.78 -0.08 6.65
C ARG A 71 -7.12 -0.23 5.94
N LEU A 72 -7.63 -1.46 5.83
CA LEU A 72 -8.94 -1.74 5.26
C LEU A 72 -10.06 -1.01 6.04
N LEU A 73 -10.06 -1.12 7.36
CA LEU A 73 -11.07 -0.47 8.20
C LEU A 73 -11.01 1.07 8.09
N ASN A 74 -9.81 1.64 8.04
CA ASN A 74 -9.65 3.08 7.85
C ASN A 74 -10.17 3.55 6.49
N LEU A 75 -10.00 2.75 5.44
CA LEU A 75 -10.56 3.04 4.11
C LEU A 75 -12.09 3.01 4.10
N ALA A 76 -12.70 2.05 4.82
CA ALA A 76 -14.15 1.90 4.89
C ALA A 76 -14.84 2.95 5.78
N ALA A 77 -14.09 3.58 6.69
CA ALA A 77 -14.62 4.54 7.66
C ALA A 77 -14.53 6.02 7.21
N GLY A 78 -13.97 6.30 6.04
CA GLY A 78 -13.88 7.63 5.43
C GLY A 78 -14.87 7.79 4.29
#